data_AF-A0A832W4C8-F1
#
_entry.id   AF-A0A832W4C8-F1
#
_cell.length_a   1.000
_cell.length_b   1.000
_cell.length_c   1.000
_cell.angle_alpha   90.00
_cell.angle_beta   90.00
_cell.angle_gamma   90.00
#
_symmetry.space_group_name_H-M   'P 1'
#
loop_
_entity.id
_entity.type
_entity.pdbx_description
1 polymer ?
#
loop_
_entity_poly.entity_id
_entity_poly.type
_entity_poly.pdbx_seq_one_letter_code
_entity_poly.pdbx_strand_id
1 'polypeptide(L)'
;MELNGVTIDDTYAEGFPTWVARPIITAVTEEWAYKAALEAVGFATSTIGCPAEAGIDCFVSPDETPDGRPGYAILICASKKKLKEQVVERLSECVLTAPTTAVFDGLPDLIDDVPEKIPVKLHFFGDGYEEKREVGGRTVWAIPIMEGEYIGEEEFGIVKGVAGGNFFIMGENQMAALMAAQAAVDAISGVCGVITPFPG
;
A
#
# COMPACT_ATOMS: atom_id res chain seq x y z
N MET A 1 -24.50 -15.58 17.95
CA MET A 1 -24.46 -16.39 16.70
C MET A 1 -23.43 -17.50 16.90
N GLU A 2 -23.43 -18.56 16.10
CA GLU A 2 -22.39 -19.60 16.15
C GLU A 2 -21.92 -19.93 14.72
N LEU A 3 -20.62 -20.10 14.53
CA LEU A 3 -20.00 -20.49 13.26
C LEU A 3 -18.96 -21.59 13.52
N ASN A 4 -19.13 -22.76 12.90
CA ASN A 4 -18.24 -23.91 13.07
C ASN A 4 -18.00 -24.30 14.55
N GLY A 5 -19.01 -24.19 15.41
CA GLY A 5 -18.84 -24.48 16.85
C GLY A 5 -18.22 -23.33 17.66
N VAL A 6 -17.88 -22.21 17.02
CA VAL A 6 -17.31 -21.02 17.68
C VAL A 6 -18.42 -20.00 17.93
N THR A 7 -18.57 -19.58 19.19
CA THR A 7 -19.48 -18.51 19.57
C THR A 7 -19.03 -17.18 18.97
N ILE A 8 -19.96 -16.49 18.32
CA ILE A 8 -19.79 -15.11 17.86
C ILE A 8 -20.61 -14.22 18.79
N ASP A 9 -19.91 -13.41 19.58
CA ASP A 9 -20.50 -12.45 20.50
C ASP A 9 -21.31 -11.39 19.74
N ASP A 10 -22.51 -11.09 20.25
CA ASP A 10 -23.39 -10.04 19.70
C ASP A 10 -22.89 -8.67 20.17
N THR A 11 -21.84 -8.19 19.49
CA THR A 11 -21.13 -6.95 19.78
C THR A 11 -20.67 -6.28 18.49
N TYR A 12 -19.93 -5.17 18.60
CA TYR A 12 -19.46 -4.39 17.46
C TYR A 12 -17.97 -4.05 17.56
N ALA A 13 -17.36 -3.75 16.41
CA ALA A 13 -16.04 -3.12 16.31
C ALA A 13 -16.19 -1.65 15.95
N GLU A 14 -15.52 -0.76 16.68
CA GLU A 14 -15.55 0.68 16.41
C GLU A 14 -14.35 1.09 15.56
N GLY A 15 -14.62 1.53 14.33
CA GLY A 15 -13.62 2.08 13.42
C GLY A 15 -13.61 3.61 13.43
N PHE A 16 -12.51 4.19 12.93
CA PHE A 16 -12.28 5.63 12.90
C PHE A 16 -11.89 6.08 11.48
N PRO A 17 -12.26 7.30 11.07
CA PRO A 17 -11.86 7.82 9.77
C PRO A 17 -10.33 8.05 9.72
N THR A 18 -9.71 7.65 8.62
CA THR A 18 -8.28 7.90 8.34
C THR A 18 -8.10 8.39 6.91
N TRP A 19 -6.96 9.00 6.58
CA TRP A 19 -6.61 9.31 5.19
C TRP A 19 -5.75 8.21 4.61
N VAL A 20 -6.06 7.81 3.37
CA VAL A 20 -5.44 6.67 2.70
C VAL A 20 -4.92 7.09 1.32
N ALA A 21 -3.72 6.63 0.99
CA ALA A 21 -3.19 6.60 -0.38
C ALA A 21 -2.96 5.14 -0.80
N ARG A 22 -3.05 4.84 -2.10
CA ARG A 22 -2.85 3.49 -2.64
C ARG A 22 -1.86 3.45 -3.81
N PRO A 23 -0.54 3.57 -3.58
CA PRO A 23 0.45 3.35 -4.63
C PRO A 23 0.44 1.90 -5.16
N ILE A 24 0.65 1.72 -6.46
CA ILE A 24 1.00 0.44 -7.09
C ILE A 24 2.49 0.47 -7.42
N ILE A 25 3.24 -0.50 -6.90
CA ILE A 25 4.68 -0.65 -7.14
C ILE A 25 4.87 -1.82 -8.11
N THR A 26 5.42 -1.56 -9.29
CA THR A 26 5.74 -2.58 -10.29
C THR A 26 7.24 -2.83 -10.34
N ALA A 27 7.65 -4.01 -10.79
CA ALA A 27 9.07 -4.35 -10.97
C ALA A 27 9.26 -5.39 -12.08
N VAL A 28 10.52 -5.74 -12.39
CA VAL A 28 10.82 -6.74 -13.43
C VAL A 28 10.27 -8.14 -13.13
N THR A 29 10.11 -8.49 -11.85
CA THR A 29 9.46 -9.73 -11.40
C THR A 29 8.57 -9.45 -10.20
N GLU A 30 7.60 -10.33 -9.96
CA GLU A 30 6.75 -10.31 -8.77
C GLU A 30 7.58 -10.27 -7.47
N GLU A 31 8.67 -11.05 -7.41
CA GLU A 31 9.55 -11.08 -6.24
C GLU A 31 10.19 -9.70 -5.95
N TRP A 32 10.61 -8.96 -6.97
CA TRP A 32 11.19 -7.63 -6.78
C TRP A 32 10.15 -6.59 -6.40
N ALA A 33 8.94 -6.67 -6.98
CA ALA A 33 7.83 -5.80 -6.61
C ALA A 33 7.43 -6.04 -5.15
N TYR A 34 7.36 -7.31 -4.74
CA TYR A 34 7.06 -7.71 -3.37
C TYR A 34 8.10 -7.16 -2.37
N LYS A 35 9.40 -7.30 -2.66
CA LYS A 35 10.47 -6.78 -1.78
C LYS A 35 10.37 -5.26 -1.57
N ALA A 36 10.14 -4.51 -2.64
CA ALA A 36 9.97 -3.07 -2.58
C ALA A 36 8.71 -2.67 -1.80
N ALA A 37 7.59 -3.36 -2.05
CA ALA A 37 6.34 -3.15 -1.32
C ALA A 37 6.50 -3.46 0.17
N LEU A 38 7.13 -4.59 0.52
CA LEU A 38 7.37 -5.02 1.90
C LEU A 38 8.22 -4.00 2.68
N GLU A 39 9.30 -3.49 2.07
CA GLU A 39 10.12 -2.43 2.68
C GLU A 39 9.31 -1.15 2.85
N ALA A 40 8.56 -0.74 1.81
CA ALA A 40 7.76 0.48 1.82
C ALA A 40 6.63 0.47 2.86
N VAL A 41 6.14 -0.69 3.28
CA VAL A 41 5.11 -0.83 4.34
C VAL A 41 5.69 -1.19 5.70
N GLY A 42 7.01 -1.34 5.81
CA GLY A 42 7.71 -1.59 7.07
C GLY A 42 7.58 -0.45 8.07
N PHE A 43 7.80 -0.76 9.35
CA PHE A 43 7.71 0.18 10.48
C PHE A 43 6.42 1.03 10.45
N ALA A 44 5.28 0.37 10.26
CA ALA A 44 3.99 1.03 10.04
C ALA A 44 2.81 0.29 10.69
N THR A 45 2.97 -0.17 11.93
CA THR A 45 1.93 -0.99 12.59
C THR A 45 0.80 -0.16 13.19
N SER A 46 1.16 0.94 13.88
CA SER A 46 0.19 1.80 14.54
C SER A 46 0.72 3.22 14.65
N THR A 47 -0.14 4.18 14.36
CA THR A 47 0.16 5.63 14.50
C THR A 47 0.44 6.08 15.94
N ILE A 48 0.31 5.19 16.94
CA ILE A 48 0.74 5.40 18.33
C ILE A 48 2.27 5.57 18.42
N GLY A 49 3.03 4.76 17.69
CA GLY A 49 4.50 4.72 17.77
C GLY A 49 5.21 4.64 16.43
N CYS A 50 4.51 4.28 15.37
CA CYS A 50 4.97 4.32 13.99
C CYS A 50 4.53 5.63 13.32
N PRO A 51 5.22 6.07 12.25
CA PRO A 51 4.89 7.30 11.55
C PRO A 51 3.61 7.20 10.68
N ALA A 52 3.21 5.98 10.30
CA ALA A 52 1.99 5.66 9.57
C ALA A 52 1.44 4.28 10.00
N GLU A 53 0.26 3.94 9.50
CA GLU A 53 -0.21 2.55 9.35
C GLU A 53 -0.09 2.17 7.87
N ALA A 54 0.55 1.06 7.54
CA ALA A 54 0.70 0.64 6.14
C ALA A 54 0.74 -0.89 6.00
N GLY A 55 0.39 -1.38 4.81
CA GLY A 55 0.40 -2.81 4.50
C GLY A 55 0.26 -3.08 3.02
N ILE A 56 0.55 -4.31 2.62
CA ILE A 56 0.30 -4.79 1.26
C ILE A 56 -1.20 -5.03 1.10
N ASP A 57 -1.78 -4.41 0.07
CA ASP A 57 -3.19 -4.58 -0.28
C ASP A 57 -3.39 -5.86 -1.09
N CYS A 58 -2.88 -5.87 -2.33
CA CYS A 58 -3.01 -7.02 -3.21
C CYS A 58 -1.90 -7.06 -4.27
N PHE A 59 -1.69 -8.25 -4.83
CA PHE A 59 -0.97 -8.39 -6.09
C PHE A 59 -1.77 -7.76 -7.23
N VAL A 60 -1.07 -7.16 -8.19
CA VAL A 60 -1.64 -6.57 -9.42
C VAL A 60 -0.97 -7.24 -10.60
N SER A 61 -1.77 -7.85 -11.47
CA SER A 61 -1.23 -8.61 -12.60
C SER A 61 -0.63 -7.70 -13.68
N PRO A 62 0.33 -8.19 -14.50
CA PRO A 62 0.90 -7.40 -15.58
C PRO A 62 -0.13 -6.81 -16.56
N ASP A 63 -1.27 -7.48 -16.75
CA ASP A 63 -2.33 -7.02 -17.67
C ASP A 63 -3.12 -5.82 -17.10
N GLU A 64 -2.99 -5.56 -15.80
CA GLU A 64 -3.70 -4.50 -15.08
C GLU A 64 -2.77 -3.31 -14.74
N THR A 65 -1.46 -3.45 -14.94
CA THR A 65 -0.51 -2.38 -14.63
C THR A 65 -0.22 -1.50 -15.85
N PRO A 66 0.04 -0.18 -15.65
CA PRO A 66 0.27 0.74 -16.77
C PRO A 66 1.48 0.40 -17.65
N ASP A 67 2.48 -0.28 -17.09
CA ASP A 67 3.74 -0.62 -17.77
C ASP A 67 3.83 -2.10 -18.19
N GLY A 68 2.78 -2.89 -17.99
CA GLY A 68 2.75 -4.29 -18.40
C GLY A 68 3.62 -5.21 -17.53
N ARG A 69 3.92 -4.81 -16.28
CA ARG A 69 4.81 -5.54 -15.35
C ARG A 69 4.08 -5.97 -14.08
N PRO A 70 4.49 -7.07 -13.43
CA PRO A 70 3.87 -7.49 -12.16
C PRO A 70 4.07 -6.44 -11.07
N GLY A 71 3.08 -6.27 -10.20
CA GLY A 71 3.15 -5.30 -9.12
C GLY A 71 2.40 -5.67 -7.86
N TYR A 72 2.56 -4.84 -6.84
CA TYR A 72 1.77 -4.88 -5.61
C TYR A 72 1.21 -3.50 -5.31
N ALA A 73 -0.08 -3.44 -4.99
CA ALA A 73 -0.67 -2.27 -4.37
C ALA A 73 -0.36 -2.29 -2.87
N ILE A 74 -0.09 -1.11 -2.31
CA ILE A 74 0.04 -0.92 -0.87
C ILE A 74 -0.97 0.13 -0.40
N LEU A 75 -1.42 0.03 0.85
CA LEU A 75 -2.14 1.13 1.49
C LEU A 75 -1.23 1.83 2.50
N ILE A 76 -1.25 3.17 2.47
CA ILE A 76 -0.60 4.02 3.46
C ILE A 76 -1.70 4.86 4.12
N CYS A 77 -1.84 4.69 5.41
CA CYS A 77 -2.86 5.30 6.26
C CYS A 77 -2.21 6.27 7.25
N ALA A 78 -2.67 7.51 7.30
CA ALA A 78 -2.19 8.49 8.28
C ALA A 78 -3.21 9.62 8.47
N SER A 79 -2.92 10.53 9.41
CA SER A 79 -3.63 11.82 9.45
C SER A 79 -3.41 12.61 8.15
N LYS A 80 -4.37 13.45 7.74
CA LYS A 80 -4.26 14.26 6.50
C LYS A 80 -2.94 15.03 6.40
N LYS A 81 -2.49 15.58 7.54
CA LYS A 81 -1.27 16.39 7.64
C LYS A 81 0.00 15.57 7.37
N LYS A 82 0.01 14.30 7.78
CA LYS A 82 1.17 13.40 7.67
C LYS A 82 1.16 12.51 6.43
N LEU A 83 -0.01 12.26 5.83
CA LEU A 83 -0.12 11.30 4.74
C LEU A 83 0.81 11.63 3.58
N LYS A 84 0.87 12.91 3.17
CA LYS A 84 1.78 13.33 2.09
C LYS A 84 3.24 13.02 2.42
N GLU A 85 3.69 13.37 3.61
CA GLU A 85 5.06 13.12 4.07
C GLU A 85 5.36 11.62 4.03
N GLN A 86 4.44 10.79 4.52
CA GLN A 86 4.61 9.33 4.56
C GLN A 86 4.60 8.67 3.18
N VAL A 87 3.78 9.16 2.24
CA VAL A 87 3.85 8.70 0.85
C VAL A 87 5.20 9.08 0.23
N VAL A 88 5.65 10.32 0.41
CA VAL A 88 6.93 10.77 -0.16
C VAL A 88 8.11 9.99 0.41
N GLU A 89 8.23 9.88 1.73
CA GLU A 89 9.36 9.21 2.38
C GLU A 89 9.44 7.71 2.02
N ARG A 90 8.30 7.02 1.99
CA ARG A 90 8.26 5.60 1.63
C ARG A 90 8.59 5.39 0.15
N LEU A 91 8.08 6.24 -0.74
CA LEU A 91 8.41 6.14 -2.15
C LEU A 91 9.86 6.53 -2.45
N SER A 92 10.41 7.57 -1.80
CA SER A 92 11.77 8.03 -2.04
C SER A 92 12.83 7.09 -1.45
N GLU A 93 12.61 6.58 -0.24
CA GLU A 93 13.64 5.81 0.47
C GLU A 93 13.51 4.30 0.30
N CYS A 94 12.31 3.79 -0.01
CA CYS A 94 12.05 2.35 -0.11
C CYS A 94 11.76 1.87 -1.53
N VAL A 95 11.19 2.73 -2.40
CA VAL A 95 10.79 2.32 -3.76
C VAL A 95 11.79 2.84 -4.80
N LEU A 96 12.06 4.15 -4.85
CA LEU A 96 13.03 4.72 -5.80
C LEU A 96 14.43 4.10 -5.68
N THR A 97 14.79 3.65 -4.48
CA THR A 97 16.05 2.95 -4.20
C THR A 97 16.01 1.46 -4.50
N ALA A 98 14.82 0.87 -4.66
CA ALA A 98 14.64 -0.56 -4.89
C ALA A 98 14.81 -0.92 -6.37
N PRO A 99 15.46 -2.06 -6.68
CA PRO A 99 15.81 -2.40 -8.05
C PRO A 99 14.61 -2.49 -9.00
N THR A 100 14.75 -1.86 -10.16
CA THR A 100 13.84 -1.96 -11.31
C THR A 100 12.45 -1.37 -11.10
N THR A 101 12.18 -0.71 -9.98
CA THR A 101 10.80 -0.38 -9.63
C THR A 101 10.23 0.76 -10.47
N ALA A 102 8.91 0.76 -10.63
CA ALA A 102 8.15 1.95 -10.99
C ALA A 102 6.94 2.10 -10.06
N VAL A 103 6.37 3.31 -10.00
CA VAL A 103 5.21 3.58 -9.14
C VAL A 103 4.08 4.31 -9.86
N PHE A 104 2.85 3.88 -9.61
CA PHE A 104 1.63 4.44 -10.20
C PHE A 104 0.57 4.70 -9.12
N ASP A 105 -0.35 5.62 -9.37
CA ASP A 105 -1.49 5.86 -8.47
C ASP A 105 -2.55 4.77 -8.61
N GLY A 106 -2.75 3.94 -7.60
CA GLY A 106 -3.69 2.82 -7.65
C GLY A 106 -5.10 3.12 -7.16
N LEU A 107 -5.39 4.34 -6.68
CA LEU A 107 -6.76 4.68 -6.25
C LEU A 107 -7.77 4.78 -7.40
N PRO A 108 -7.44 5.41 -8.56
CA PRO A 108 -8.35 5.48 -9.69
C PRO A 108 -8.80 4.11 -10.24
N ASP A 109 -8.06 3.04 -9.93
CA ASP A 109 -8.40 1.67 -10.34
C ASP A 109 -9.41 1.00 -9.40
N LEU A 110 -9.60 1.54 -8.20
CA LEU A 110 -10.47 0.96 -7.15
C LEU A 110 -11.74 1.77 -6.90
N ILE A 111 -11.67 3.10 -7.04
CA ILE A 111 -12.79 4.00 -6.79
C ILE A 111 -12.96 5.00 -7.93
N ASP A 112 -14.22 5.21 -8.32
CA ASP A 112 -14.58 6.32 -9.20
C ASP A 112 -14.41 7.65 -8.45
N ASP A 113 -14.06 8.71 -9.18
CA ASP A 113 -13.98 10.09 -8.69
C ASP A 113 -13.07 10.29 -7.45
N VAL A 114 -11.75 10.09 -7.64
CA VAL A 114 -10.73 10.42 -6.63
C VAL A 114 -10.70 11.96 -6.40
N PRO A 115 -11.16 12.45 -5.23
CA PRO A 115 -11.49 13.87 -5.07
C PRO A 115 -10.28 14.76 -4.76
N GLU A 116 -9.22 14.17 -4.21
CA GLU A 116 -8.02 14.89 -3.78
C GLU A 116 -6.78 14.13 -4.22
N LYS A 117 -5.75 14.89 -4.62
CA LYS A 117 -4.42 14.37 -4.96
C LYS A 117 -3.33 15.09 -4.19
N ILE A 118 -2.22 14.42 -3.94
CA ILE A 118 -1.01 14.97 -3.34
C ILE A 118 0.18 14.84 -4.30
N PRO A 119 0.96 15.92 -4.51
CA PRO A 119 2.15 15.84 -5.35
C PRO A 119 3.35 15.34 -4.54
N VAL A 120 4.07 14.34 -5.06
CA VAL A 120 5.25 13.75 -4.41
C VAL A 120 6.56 14.45 -4.73
N LYS A 121 6.67 15.08 -5.91
CA LYS A 121 7.83 15.88 -6.33
C LYS A 121 9.17 15.13 -6.32
N LEU A 122 9.17 13.82 -6.54
CA LEU A 122 10.40 13.02 -6.57
C LEU A 122 11.29 13.37 -7.77
N HIS A 123 10.69 13.89 -8.86
CA HIS A 123 11.40 14.24 -10.10
C HIS A 123 12.57 15.21 -9.91
N PHE A 124 12.55 16.08 -8.89
CA PHE A 124 13.68 16.96 -8.57
C PHE A 124 14.97 16.20 -8.21
N PHE A 125 14.88 14.91 -7.86
CA PHE A 125 16.06 14.07 -7.65
C PHE A 125 16.91 13.91 -8.93
N GLY A 126 16.29 14.08 -10.11
CA GLY A 126 16.98 14.03 -11.40
C GLY A 126 17.89 15.22 -11.68
N ASP A 127 17.90 16.26 -10.81
CA ASP A 127 18.78 17.44 -10.91
C ASP A 127 18.75 18.13 -12.30
N GLY A 128 17.57 18.17 -12.93
CA GLY A 128 17.32 18.79 -14.23
C GLY A 128 17.50 17.86 -15.43
N TYR A 129 17.80 16.57 -15.19
CA TYR A 129 17.88 15.53 -16.22
C TYR A 129 16.62 14.66 -16.29
N GLU A 130 15.65 14.86 -15.40
CA GLU A 130 14.35 14.20 -15.46
C GLU A 130 13.53 14.64 -16.68
N GLU A 131 12.72 13.73 -17.22
CA GLU A 131 11.81 14.03 -18.32
C GLU A 131 10.41 13.46 -18.10
N LYS A 132 9.41 14.15 -18.66
CA LYS A 132 8.03 13.66 -18.66
C LYS A 132 7.84 12.62 -19.76
N ARG A 133 7.16 11.53 -19.44
CA ARG A 133 6.75 10.48 -20.38
C ARG A 133 5.29 10.10 -20.18
N GLU A 134 4.78 9.31 -21.11
CA GLU A 134 3.50 8.65 -21.00
C GLU A 134 3.71 7.13 -20.93
N VAL A 135 3.12 6.47 -19.94
CA VAL A 135 3.17 5.02 -19.73
C VAL A 135 1.76 4.55 -19.41
N GLY A 136 1.19 3.66 -20.23
CA GLY A 136 -0.18 3.16 -20.03
C GLY A 136 -1.25 4.26 -19.99
N GLY A 137 -1.06 5.35 -20.74
CA GLY A 137 -1.95 6.53 -20.69
C GLY A 137 -1.77 7.42 -19.46
N ARG A 138 -0.76 7.16 -18.63
CA ARG A 138 -0.45 7.93 -17.42
C ARG A 138 0.75 8.82 -17.62
N THR A 139 0.66 10.07 -17.16
CA THR A 139 1.80 10.99 -17.19
C THR A 139 2.74 10.68 -16.04
N VAL A 140 3.99 10.32 -16.38
CA VAL A 140 5.03 9.95 -15.42
C VAL A 140 6.27 10.82 -15.60
N TRP A 141 7.13 10.82 -14.58
CA TRP A 141 8.51 11.27 -14.69
C TRP A 141 9.43 10.06 -14.86
N ALA A 142 10.36 10.16 -15.81
CA ALA A 142 11.54 9.32 -15.89
C ALA A 142 12.71 10.07 -15.24
N ILE A 143 13.23 9.53 -14.14
CA ILE A 143 14.28 10.14 -13.33
C ILE A 143 15.57 9.34 -13.53
N PRO A 144 16.65 9.91 -14.07
CA PRO A 144 17.92 9.22 -14.21
C PRO A 144 18.50 8.83 -12.86
N ILE A 145 18.82 7.55 -12.68
CA ILE A 145 19.46 6.98 -11.49
C ILE A 145 20.55 5.99 -11.91
N MET A 146 21.30 5.43 -10.95
CA MET A 146 22.43 4.54 -11.27
C MET A 146 22.03 3.28 -12.05
N GLU A 147 20.83 2.73 -11.81
CA GLU A 147 20.37 1.53 -12.53
C GLU A 147 19.77 1.82 -13.91
N GLY A 148 19.63 3.10 -14.28
CA GLY A 148 18.93 3.54 -15.48
C GLY A 148 17.96 4.66 -15.14
N GLU A 149 16.67 4.34 -15.08
CA GLU A 149 15.62 5.33 -14.86
C GLU A 149 14.60 4.81 -13.84
N TYR A 150 14.25 5.64 -12.87
CA TYR A 150 13.06 5.44 -12.06
C TYR A 150 11.86 6.06 -12.76
N ILE A 151 10.77 5.29 -12.88
CA ILE A 151 9.53 5.74 -13.48
C ILE A 151 8.48 5.94 -12.38
N GLY A 152 7.87 7.12 -12.31
CA GLY A 152 6.83 7.38 -11.30
C GLY A 152 5.85 8.48 -11.67
N GLU A 153 4.58 8.32 -11.30
CA GLU A 153 3.60 9.41 -11.34
C GLU A 153 3.95 10.53 -10.34
N GLU A 154 3.57 11.77 -10.66
CA GLU A 154 3.84 12.95 -9.83
C GLU A 154 2.78 13.16 -8.74
N GLU A 155 1.55 12.74 -8.98
CA GLU A 155 0.40 13.00 -8.13
C GLU A 155 -0.31 11.69 -7.77
N PHE A 156 -0.54 11.49 -6.48
CA PHE A 156 -1.23 10.31 -5.97
C PHE A 156 -2.57 10.73 -5.36
N GLY A 157 -3.62 9.98 -5.67
CA GLY A 157 -4.91 10.10 -5.04
C GLY A 157 -4.83 9.95 -3.53
N ILE A 158 -5.75 10.62 -2.82
CA ILE A 158 -6.03 10.36 -1.42
C ILE A 158 -7.53 10.37 -1.16
N VAL A 159 -7.96 9.52 -0.22
CA VAL A 159 -9.36 9.34 0.15
C VAL A 159 -9.50 9.17 1.67
N LYS A 160 -10.69 9.45 2.20
CA LYS A 160 -11.03 9.07 3.57
C LYS A 160 -11.42 7.59 3.61
N GLY A 161 -10.60 6.77 4.26
CA GLY A 161 -10.87 5.38 4.57
C GLY A 161 -11.30 5.16 6.02
N VAL A 162 -11.27 3.91 6.45
CA VAL A 162 -11.60 3.49 7.82
C VAL A 162 -10.40 2.74 8.41
N ALA A 163 -9.97 3.12 9.60
CA ALA A 163 -8.97 2.43 10.41
C ALA A 163 -9.61 1.81 11.65
N GLY A 164 -8.99 0.78 12.24
CA GLY A 164 -9.39 0.23 13.54
C GLY A 164 -10.51 -0.82 13.50
N GLY A 165 -10.99 -1.23 12.32
CA GLY A 165 -11.82 -2.43 12.20
C GLY A 165 -11.07 -3.64 12.77
N ASN A 166 -11.72 -4.42 13.64
CA ASN A 166 -11.06 -5.49 14.37
C ASN A 166 -12.04 -6.59 14.82
N PHE A 167 -11.49 -7.73 15.19
CA PHE A 167 -12.16 -8.77 15.97
C PHE A 167 -11.11 -9.53 16.77
N PHE A 168 -11.51 -10.20 17.85
CA PHE A 168 -10.60 -11.00 18.67
C PHE A 168 -10.83 -12.49 18.46
N ILE A 169 -9.73 -13.24 18.41
CA ILE A 169 -9.74 -14.71 18.35
C ILE A 169 -9.36 -15.25 19.72
N MET A 170 -10.33 -15.86 20.40
CA MET A 170 -10.13 -16.49 21.71
C MET A 170 -9.87 -17.98 21.50
N GLY A 171 -8.60 -18.40 21.58
CA GLY A 171 -8.19 -19.80 21.46
C GLY A 171 -7.95 -20.47 22.81
N GLU A 172 -8.07 -21.80 22.87
CA GLU A 172 -7.77 -22.59 24.07
C GLU A 172 -6.28 -22.56 24.49
N ASN A 173 -5.40 -22.24 23.54
CA ASN A 173 -3.98 -22.02 23.75
C ASN A 173 -3.42 -21.10 22.66
N GLN A 174 -2.18 -20.65 22.86
CA GLN A 174 -1.51 -19.72 21.94
C GLN A 174 -1.41 -20.27 20.51
N MET A 175 -1.12 -21.56 20.34
CA MET A 175 -0.95 -22.16 19.01
C MET A 175 -2.27 -22.20 18.26
N ALA A 176 -3.35 -22.63 18.92
CA ALA A 176 -4.69 -22.67 18.32
C ALA A 176 -5.15 -21.27 17.89
N ALA A 177 -4.92 -20.25 18.74
CA ALA A 177 -5.25 -18.86 18.42
C ALA A 177 -4.43 -18.33 17.22
N LEU A 178 -3.12 -18.59 17.20
CA LEU A 178 -2.24 -18.12 16.12
C LEU A 178 -2.56 -18.79 14.78
N MET A 179 -2.83 -20.09 14.76
CA MET A 179 -3.21 -20.79 13.52
C MET A 179 -4.53 -20.27 12.96
N ALA A 180 -5.50 -19.97 13.83
CA ALA A 180 -6.75 -19.33 13.42
C ALA A 180 -6.54 -17.89 12.93
N ALA A 181 -5.66 -17.12 13.57
CA ALA A 181 -5.30 -15.77 13.15
C ALA A 181 -4.60 -15.76 11.78
N GLN A 182 -3.66 -16.68 11.54
CA GLN A 182 -3.00 -16.83 10.24
C GLN A 182 -4.03 -17.14 9.15
N ALA A 183 -4.94 -18.10 9.37
CA ALA A 183 -6.00 -18.41 8.41
C ALA A 183 -6.92 -17.21 8.13
N ALA A 184 -7.16 -16.36 9.13
CA ALA A 184 -7.92 -15.12 8.94
C ALA A 184 -7.14 -14.08 8.11
N VAL A 185 -5.85 -13.87 8.37
CA VAL A 185 -5.00 -12.98 7.58
C VAL A 185 -4.88 -13.48 6.13
N ASP A 186 -4.70 -14.78 5.93
CA ASP A 186 -4.67 -15.40 4.59
C ASP A 186 -5.98 -15.12 3.83
N ALA A 187 -7.13 -15.20 4.50
CA ALA A 187 -8.41 -14.86 3.90
C ALA A 187 -8.56 -13.36 3.60
N ILE A 188 -8.10 -12.49 4.51
CA ILE A 188 -8.14 -11.03 4.34
C ILE A 188 -7.22 -10.57 3.20
N SER A 189 -6.09 -11.25 2.98
CA SER A 189 -5.14 -10.94 1.90
C SER A 189 -5.73 -11.04 0.49
N GLY A 190 -6.88 -11.73 0.34
CA GLY A 190 -7.64 -11.79 -0.90
C GLY A 190 -8.65 -10.64 -1.09
N VAL A 191 -8.75 -9.71 -0.15
CA VAL A 191 -9.73 -8.60 -0.18
C VAL A 191 -9.03 -7.29 -0.55
N CYS A 192 -9.21 -6.86 -1.80
CA CYS A 192 -8.70 -5.58 -2.27
C CYS A 192 -9.28 -4.39 -1.48
N GLY A 193 -8.44 -3.40 -1.20
CA GLY A 193 -8.76 -2.22 -0.40
C GLY A 193 -8.63 -2.44 1.11
N VAL A 194 -7.99 -3.52 1.57
CA VAL A 194 -7.86 -3.86 3.00
C VAL A 194 -6.42 -4.23 3.32
N ILE A 195 -5.94 -3.84 4.51
CA ILE A 195 -4.63 -4.23 5.03
C ILE A 195 -4.72 -4.69 6.49
N THR A 196 -3.80 -5.55 6.90
CA THR A 196 -3.53 -5.91 8.31
C THR A 196 -2.17 -5.34 8.72
N PRO A 197 -2.10 -4.10 9.26
CA PRO A 197 -0.83 -3.38 9.41
C PRO A 197 0.10 -3.92 10.52
N PHE A 198 -0.40 -4.77 11.41
CA PHE A 198 0.40 -5.38 12.48
C PHE A 198 1.27 -6.54 11.94
N PRO A 199 2.31 -6.99 12.67
CA PRO A 199 3.20 -8.05 12.18
C PRO A 199 2.48 -9.40 12.08
N GLY A 200 2.28 -9.88 10.85
CA GLY A 200 1.53 -11.10 10.52
C GLY A 200 0.61 -10.85 9.34
#